data_AF-A0A6I7X4B6-F1
#
_entry.id   AF-A0A6I7X4B6-F1
#
_cell.length_a   1.000
_cell.length_b   1.000
_cell.length_c   1.000
_cell.angle_alpha   90.00
_cell.angle_beta   90.00
_cell.angle_gamma   90.00
#
_symmetry.space_group_name_H-M   'P 1'
#
loop_
_entity.id
_entity.type
_entity.pdbx_description
1 polymer ?
#
loop_
_entity_poly.entity_id
_entity_poly.type
_entity_poly.pdbx_seq_one_letter_code
_entity_poly.pdbx_strand_id
1 'polypeptide(L)'
;MDTTDEGIKIDEEGEGNVELRFSNVMAMDGGDDGIQVTEQGKGRIEAELKKVSATDNNKYGVKMEQWDVKGEGRSLEEAGRLKIQMLTLSGNGKGDEPGLHNVFVK
;
A
#
# COMPACT_ATOMS: atom_id res chain seq x y z
N MET A 1 -5.55 15.78 -13.75
CA MET A 1 -6.91 15.17 -13.80
C MET A 1 -6.96 14.46 -12.48
N ASP A 2 -7.24 15.22 -11.43
CA ASP A 2 -6.81 14.84 -10.10
C ASP A 2 -7.97 14.05 -9.52
N THR A 3 -7.76 12.77 -9.24
CA THR A 3 -8.67 12.06 -8.35
C THR A 3 -8.67 12.84 -7.03
N THR A 4 -9.78 12.90 -6.29
CA THR A 4 -9.71 13.41 -4.91
C THR A 4 -9.13 12.38 -3.94
N ASP A 5 -9.10 11.12 -4.39
CA ASP A 5 -8.86 9.93 -3.58
C ASP A 5 -7.64 9.15 -4.12
N GLU A 6 -7.48 7.90 -3.70
CA GLU A 6 -6.40 7.02 -4.12
C GLU A 6 -6.53 6.54 -5.57
N GLY A 7 -5.39 6.34 -6.25
CA GLY A 7 -5.39 5.83 -7.64
C GLY A 7 -5.86 4.37 -7.73
N ILE A 8 -5.36 3.52 -6.83
CA ILE A 8 -5.81 2.13 -6.62
C ILE A 8 -6.02 1.93 -5.13
N LYS A 9 -7.20 1.42 -4.74
CA LYS A 9 -7.54 1.12 -3.36
C LYS A 9 -8.02 -0.31 -3.21
N ILE A 10 -7.47 -1.01 -2.23
CA ILE A 10 -7.91 -2.33 -1.77
C ILE A 10 -8.10 -2.23 -0.27
N ASP A 11 -9.30 -2.53 0.20
CA ASP A 11 -9.61 -2.61 1.63
C ASP A 11 -10.25 -3.98 1.89
N GLU A 12 -9.61 -4.76 2.76
CA GLU A 12 -10.15 -5.96 3.37
C GLU A 12 -10.58 -5.61 4.80
N GLU A 13 -11.80 -6.01 5.16
CA GLU A 13 -12.33 -5.89 6.51
C GLU A 13 -12.82 -7.25 7.01
N GLY A 14 -12.28 -7.70 8.13
CA GLY A 14 -12.76 -8.86 8.87
C GLY A 14 -11.73 -9.97 8.96
N GLU A 15 -12.14 -11.20 8.62
CA GLU A 15 -11.25 -12.34 8.56
C GLU A 15 -10.92 -12.64 7.10
N GLY A 16 -9.64 -12.56 6.73
CA GLY A 16 -9.24 -12.64 5.33
C GLY A 16 -7.74 -12.55 5.16
N ASN A 17 -7.28 -12.55 3.91
CA ASN A 17 -5.92 -12.11 3.59
C ASN A 17 -6.00 -11.30 2.31
N VAL A 18 -5.16 -10.28 2.19
CA VAL A 18 -4.91 -9.62 0.92
C VAL A 18 -3.70 -10.26 0.23
N GLU A 19 -3.94 -11.03 -0.82
CA GLU A 19 -2.91 -11.50 -1.74
C GLU A 19 -2.93 -10.68 -3.03
N LEU A 20 -1.87 -9.92 -3.31
CA LEU A 20 -1.84 -9.00 -4.46
C LEU A 20 -0.56 -9.11 -5.29
N ARG A 21 -0.70 -8.98 -6.61
CA ARG A 21 0.40 -8.90 -7.56
C ARG A 21 0.15 -7.81 -8.57
N PHE A 22 0.98 -6.77 -8.53
CA PHE A 22 0.98 -5.72 -9.54
C PHE A 22 2.17 -5.88 -10.48
N SER A 23 1.91 -5.79 -11.77
CA SER A 23 2.91 -5.94 -12.83
C SER A 23 2.71 -4.89 -13.91
N ASN A 24 3.72 -4.04 -14.14
CA ASN A 24 3.67 -2.94 -15.11
C ASN A 24 2.53 -1.95 -14.83
N VAL A 25 2.47 -1.44 -13.60
CA VAL A 25 1.44 -0.49 -13.15
C VAL A 25 2.04 0.92 -13.04
N MET A 26 1.26 1.92 -13.42
CA MET A 26 1.58 3.35 -13.26
C MET A 26 0.43 4.02 -12.51
N ALA A 27 0.71 4.61 -11.35
CA ALA A 27 -0.23 5.38 -10.54
C ALA A 27 0.34 6.80 -10.32
N MET A 28 -0.22 7.79 -11.01
CA MET A 28 0.34 9.15 -11.01
C MET A 28 -0.73 10.20 -10.77
N ASP A 29 -0.32 11.36 -10.25
CA ASP A 29 -1.19 12.52 -10.00
C ASP A 29 -2.42 12.19 -9.14
N GLY A 30 -2.27 11.27 -8.17
CA GLY A 30 -3.34 10.87 -7.26
C GLY A 30 -3.65 11.93 -6.19
N GLY A 31 -4.93 12.13 -5.92
CA GLY A 31 -5.42 13.06 -4.89
C GLY A 31 -5.01 12.72 -3.47
N ASP A 32 -4.72 11.45 -3.23
CA ASP A 32 -4.19 10.94 -1.98
C ASP A 32 -2.96 10.04 -2.22
N ASP A 33 -3.09 8.73 -2.01
CA ASP A 33 -2.04 7.75 -2.29
C ASP A 33 -2.14 7.21 -3.73
N GLY A 34 -1.01 6.91 -4.37
CA GLY A 34 -1.03 6.27 -5.69
C GLY A 34 -1.66 4.87 -5.64
N ILE A 35 -1.20 4.06 -4.70
CA ILE A 35 -1.73 2.73 -4.41
C ILE A 35 -1.87 2.60 -2.88
N GLN A 36 -3.07 2.31 -2.40
CA GLN A 36 -3.34 1.99 -1.00
C GLN A 36 -3.89 0.58 -0.84
N VAL A 37 -3.34 -0.16 0.11
CA VAL A 37 -3.81 -1.48 0.51
C VAL A 37 -3.99 -1.51 2.02
N THR A 38 -5.19 -1.85 2.48
CA THR A 38 -5.50 -2.02 3.90
C THR A 38 -6.01 -3.43 4.14
N GLU A 39 -5.45 -4.08 5.15
CA GLU A 39 -6.00 -5.28 5.78
C GLU A 39 -6.42 -4.90 7.19
N GLN A 40 -7.70 -5.07 7.53
CA GLN A 40 -8.22 -4.77 8.86
C GLN A 40 -8.95 -5.97 9.45
N GLY A 41 -8.35 -6.54 10.49
CA GLY A 41 -8.86 -7.69 11.23
C GLY A 41 -7.87 -8.84 11.20
N LYS A 42 -8.38 -10.06 11.24
CA LYS A 42 -7.53 -11.25 11.26
C LYS A 42 -7.11 -11.59 9.83
N GLY A 43 -5.83 -11.39 9.57
CA GLY A 43 -5.30 -11.62 8.26
C GLY A 43 -3.95 -11.00 8.05
N ARG A 44 -3.44 -11.15 6.82
CA ARG A 44 -2.19 -10.53 6.40
C ARG A 44 -2.17 -10.09 4.96
N ILE A 45 -1.31 -9.12 4.70
CA ILE A 45 -0.95 -8.69 3.34
C ILE A 45 0.24 -9.54 2.84
N GLU A 46 0.08 -10.17 1.68
CA GLU A 46 1.17 -10.78 0.91
C GLU A 46 1.19 -10.16 -0.50
N ALA A 47 2.15 -9.27 -0.73
CA ALA A 47 2.20 -8.40 -1.90
C ALA A 47 3.46 -8.56 -2.74
N GLU A 48 3.30 -8.52 -4.07
CA GLU A 48 4.41 -8.41 -5.02
C GLU A 48 4.20 -7.22 -5.97
N LEU A 49 5.17 -6.31 -6.00
CA LEU A 49 5.22 -5.19 -6.95
C LEU A 49 6.33 -5.43 -7.95
N LYS A 50 5.97 -5.54 -9.23
CA LYS A 50 6.91 -5.73 -10.33
C LYS A 50 6.76 -4.63 -11.37
N LYS A 51 7.80 -3.83 -11.59
CA LYS A 51 7.78 -2.70 -12.54
C LYS A 51 6.59 -1.79 -12.27
N VAL A 52 6.54 -1.27 -11.05
CA VAL A 52 5.48 -0.35 -10.61
C VAL A 52 6.08 1.05 -10.51
N SER A 53 5.35 2.06 -11.00
CA SER A 53 5.70 3.46 -10.83
C SER A 53 4.57 4.16 -10.11
N ALA A 54 4.87 4.85 -9.02
CA ALA A 54 3.92 5.72 -8.36
C ALA A 54 4.53 7.10 -8.11
N THR A 55 4.06 8.10 -8.87
CA THR A 55 4.72 9.41 -8.95
C THR A 55 3.73 10.56 -8.76
N ASP A 56 4.20 11.64 -8.15
CA ASP A 56 3.45 12.90 -8.05
C ASP A 56 2.08 12.74 -7.37
N ASN A 57 1.96 11.80 -6.42
CA ASN A 57 0.75 11.63 -5.60
C ASN A 57 0.79 12.56 -4.38
N ASN A 58 -0.36 13.08 -3.95
CA ASN A 58 -0.42 14.04 -2.84
C ASN A 58 0.07 13.50 -1.49
N LYS A 59 -0.02 12.18 -1.26
CA LYS A 59 0.56 11.52 -0.08
C LYS A 59 1.65 10.53 -0.46
N TYR A 60 1.45 9.22 -0.31
CA TYR A 60 2.44 8.21 -0.64
C TYR A 60 2.24 7.69 -2.06
N GLY A 61 3.32 7.29 -2.73
CA GLY A 61 3.15 6.58 -4.00
C GLY A 61 2.56 5.18 -3.78
N VAL A 62 3.05 4.47 -2.75
CA VAL A 62 2.51 3.18 -2.31
C VAL A 62 2.36 3.19 -0.80
N LYS A 63 1.18 2.78 -0.32
CA LYS A 63 0.86 2.65 1.09
C LYS A 63 0.25 1.27 1.36
N MET A 64 0.77 0.55 2.35
CA MET A 64 0.26 -0.76 2.77
C MET A 64 0.18 -0.82 4.29
N GLU A 65 -1.02 -1.06 4.81
CA GLU A 65 -1.26 -1.06 6.24
C GLU A 65 -2.04 -2.31 6.66
N GLN A 66 -1.53 -3.03 7.66
CA GLN A 66 -2.20 -4.18 8.26
C GLN A 66 -2.51 -3.90 9.73
N TRP A 67 -3.78 -3.95 10.10
CA TRP A 67 -4.28 -3.65 11.44
C TRP A 67 -5.15 -4.79 11.95
N ASP A 68 -5.06 -5.11 13.25
CA ASP A 68 -6.08 -5.94 13.91
C ASP A 68 -7.32 -5.07 14.20
N VAL A 69 -7.11 -3.92 14.85
CA VAL A 69 -8.08 -2.83 14.98
C VAL A 69 -7.39 -1.53 14.59
N LYS A 70 -7.95 -0.83 13.58
CA LYS A 70 -7.33 0.39 13.03
C LYS A 70 -7.27 1.49 14.09
N GLY A 71 -6.07 2.03 14.31
CA GLY A 71 -5.82 3.07 15.32
C GLY A 71 -5.43 2.53 16.70
N GLU A 72 -5.47 1.21 16.92
CA GLU A 72 -4.83 0.60 18.08
C GLU A 72 -3.36 0.28 17.78
N GLY A 73 -2.47 0.60 18.72
CA GLY A 73 -1.02 0.64 18.45
C GLY A 73 -0.32 -0.72 18.30
N ARG A 74 -1.05 -1.85 18.32
CA ARG A 74 -0.46 -3.19 18.22
C ARG A 74 -1.39 -4.12 17.44
N SER A 75 -0.90 -4.68 16.33
CA SER A 75 -1.45 -5.91 15.76
C SER A 75 -0.91 -7.12 16.51
N LEU A 76 -1.79 -8.08 16.80
CA LEU A 76 -1.40 -9.40 17.30
C LEU A 76 -1.01 -10.37 16.17
N GLU A 77 -1.40 -10.03 14.94
CA GLU A 77 -1.14 -10.84 13.74
C GLU A 77 0.31 -10.74 13.26
N GLU A 78 0.79 -11.82 12.63
CA GLU A 78 2.08 -11.80 11.94
C GLU A 78 2.09 -10.72 10.87
N ALA A 79 3.18 -9.96 10.81
CA ALA A 79 3.33 -8.89 9.85
C ALA A 79 3.27 -9.38 8.40
N GLY A 80 2.61 -8.59 7.56
CA GLY A 80 2.55 -8.81 6.14
C GLY A 80 3.90 -8.62 5.45
N ARG A 81 3.93 -8.97 4.16
CA ARG A 81 5.14 -8.97 3.36
C ARG A 81 4.92 -8.27 2.04
N LEU A 82 5.92 -7.47 1.68
CA LEU A 82 6.00 -6.78 0.40
C LEU A 82 7.28 -7.17 -0.32
N LYS A 83 7.15 -7.82 -1.48
CA LYS A 83 8.27 -8.09 -2.38
C LYS A 83 8.31 -7.01 -3.46
N ILE A 84 9.47 -6.40 -3.64
CA ILE A 84 9.67 -5.32 -4.62
C ILE A 84 10.65 -5.77 -5.70
N GLN A 85 10.21 -5.70 -6.95
CA GLN A 85 11.06 -5.84 -8.13
C GLN A 85 10.83 -4.63 -9.04
N MET A 86 11.72 -3.64 -8.98
CA MET A 86 11.62 -2.39 -9.75
C MET A 86 10.38 -1.56 -9.37
N LEU A 87 10.47 -0.86 -8.24
CA LEU A 87 9.51 0.17 -7.83
C LEU A 87 10.16 1.54 -8.02
N THR A 88 9.46 2.44 -8.69
CA THR A 88 9.83 3.85 -8.81
C THR A 88 8.84 4.68 -8.02
N LEU A 89 9.33 5.40 -7.02
CA LEU A 89 8.58 6.43 -6.30
C LEU A 89 9.30 7.77 -6.54
N SER A 90 8.57 8.80 -6.95
CA SER A 90 9.14 10.13 -7.19
C SER A 90 8.08 11.21 -7.03
N GLY A 91 8.40 12.29 -6.34
CA GLY A 91 7.54 13.47 -6.26
C GLY A 91 6.30 13.29 -5.38
N ASN A 92 6.24 12.25 -4.54
CA ASN A 92 5.08 12.01 -3.68
C ASN A 92 5.11 12.90 -2.43
N GLY A 93 3.96 13.45 -2.02
CA GLY A 93 3.87 14.48 -0.97
C GLY A 93 4.25 14.03 0.46
N LYS A 94 4.29 12.72 0.73
CA LYS A 94 4.81 12.14 1.99
C LYS A 94 6.22 11.54 1.86
N GLY A 95 6.87 11.74 0.71
CA GLY A 95 8.19 11.21 0.40
C GLY A 95 8.14 9.99 -0.51
N ASP A 96 9.31 9.62 -1.02
CA ASP A 96 9.49 8.60 -2.05
C ASP A 96 9.88 7.23 -1.48
N GLU A 97 9.38 6.94 -0.29
CA GLU A 97 9.44 5.63 0.35
C GLU A 97 8.02 5.06 0.49
N PRO A 98 7.83 3.73 0.45
CA PRO A 98 6.52 3.13 0.74
C PRO A 98 6.08 3.45 2.17
N GLY A 99 4.82 3.86 2.33
CA GLY A 99 4.19 4.00 3.64
C GLY A 99 3.75 2.64 4.16
N LEU A 100 4.47 2.04 5.11
CA LEU A 100 4.19 0.70 5.61
C LEU A 100 3.77 0.70 7.08
N HIS A 101 2.72 -0.07 7.41
CA HIS A 101 2.34 -0.38 8.79
C HIS A 101 2.11 -1.88 8.95
N ASN A 102 2.86 -2.51 9.86
CA ASN A 102 2.87 -3.97 10.08
C ASN A 102 3.05 -4.81 8.79
N VAL A 103 3.79 -4.25 7.83
CA VAL A 103 4.18 -4.88 6.56
C VAL A 103 5.66 -4.62 6.36
N PHE A 104 6.43 -5.66 6.01
CA PHE A 104 7.88 -5.54 5.82
C PHE A 104 8.30 -5.86 4.39
N VAL A 105 9.28 -5.11 3.89
CA VAL A 105 9.93 -5.41 2.62
C VAL A 105 10.81 -6.66 2.79
N LYS A 106 10.66 -7.61 1.87
CA LYS A 106 11.47 -8.84 1.81
C LYS A 106 12.44 -8.83 0.63
#